data_AF-A0A8T3YQQ4-F1
#
_entry.id   AF-A0A8T3YQQ4-F1
#
_cell.length_a   1.000
_cell.length_b   1.000
_cell.length_c   1.000
_cell.angle_alpha   90.00
_cell.angle_beta   90.00
_cell.angle_gamma   90.00
#
_symmetry.space_group_name_H-M   'P 1'
#
loop_
_entity.id
_entity.type
_entity.pdbx_description
1 polymer ?
#
loop_
_entity_poly.entity_id
_entity_poly.type
_entity_poly.pdbx_seq_one_letter_code
_entity_poly.pdbx_strand_id
1 'polypeptide(L)'
;MVTLPGSMDDLVYFTSRGIGKTGHAKAWAYRALCPKCKKAKMGKPVGKDGSVKIRAKEYVCPACMYTIEKQEYEEGLTFEVIYICPKCGKKGEAAVPFKRKKVRIFDEEEDKEMMVESVRFPCANCKGNIDVVKKMKS
;
A
#
# COMPACT_ATOMS: atom_id res chain seq x y z
N MET A 1 -7.89 8.29 13.24
CA MET A 1 -8.16 9.33 12.23
C MET A 1 -7.11 9.18 11.15
N VAL A 2 -7.55 8.78 9.97
CA VAL A 2 -6.70 8.73 8.76
C VAL A 2 -6.77 10.07 8.04
N THR A 3 -5.70 10.47 7.37
CA THR A 3 -5.65 11.77 6.67
C THR A 3 -5.56 11.53 5.18
N LEU A 4 -6.57 11.99 4.45
CA LEU A 4 -6.60 11.86 2.99
C LEU A 4 -5.40 12.59 2.37
N PRO A 5 -4.70 11.96 1.42
CA PRO A 5 -3.55 12.58 0.78
C PRO A 5 -3.98 13.72 -0.13
N GLY A 6 -3.34 14.88 0.03
CA GLY A 6 -3.53 16.03 -0.87
C GLY A 6 -2.81 15.89 -2.21
N SER A 7 -1.79 15.02 -2.29
CA SER A 7 -1.05 14.74 -3.52
C SER A 7 -0.63 13.27 -3.60
N MET A 8 -0.64 12.73 -4.83
CA MET A 8 -0.14 11.38 -5.13
C MET A 8 1.39 11.31 -5.09
N ASP A 9 2.09 12.43 -5.29
CA ASP A 9 3.56 12.48 -5.29
C ASP A 9 4.15 12.18 -3.92
N ASP A 10 3.35 12.37 -2.88
CA ASP A 10 3.74 12.10 -1.50
C ASP A 10 3.50 10.64 -1.08
N LEU A 11 2.98 9.81 -1.97
CA LEU A 11 2.62 8.44 -1.68
C LEU A 11 3.66 7.45 -2.23
N VAL A 12 3.87 6.38 -1.46
CA VAL A 12 4.58 5.17 -1.87
C VAL A 12 3.59 4.17 -2.48
N TYR A 13 2.39 4.17 -1.94
CA TYR A 13 1.33 3.26 -2.30
C TYR A 13 0.01 4.01 -2.33
N PHE A 14 -0.80 3.72 -3.35
CA PHE A 14 -2.19 4.16 -3.44
C PHE A 14 -2.99 3.07 -4.17
N THR A 15 -4.19 2.80 -3.69
CA THR A 15 -5.20 1.99 -4.37
C THR A 15 -6.59 2.46 -3.98
N SER A 16 -7.54 2.40 -4.91
CA SER A 16 -8.96 2.65 -4.68
C SER A 16 -9.73 1.64 -5.50
N ARG A 17 -10.37 0.66 -4.85
CA ARG A 17 -11.02 -0.46 -5.55
C ARG A 17 -12.07 -1.17 -4.73
N GLY A 18 -12.91 -1.93 -5.42
CA GLY A 18 -13.79 -2.92 -4.80
C GLY A 18 -13.00 -4.02 -4.08
N ILE A 19 -13.58 -4.55 -3.00
CA ILE A 19 -13.10 -5.73 -2.27
C ILE A 19 -14.27 -6.68 -2.12
N GLY A 20 -14.16 -7.89 -2.68
CA GLY A 20 -15.30 -8.81 -2.75
C GLY A 20 -16.47 -8.20 -3.54
N LYS A 21 -17.69 -8.69 -3.30
CA LYS A 21 -18.87 -8.31 -4.08
C LYS A 21 -19.44 -6.93 -3.74
N THR A 22 -19.31 -6.50 -2.48
CA THR A 22 -19.99 -5.30 -1.96
C THR A 22 -19.06 -4.33 -1.21
N GLY A 23 -17.81 -4.71 -1.00
CA GLY A 23 -16.85 -3.90 -0.28
C GLY A 23 -16.11 -2.95 -1.21
N HIS A 24 -15.51 -1.92 -0.62
CA HIS A 24 -14.63 -0.98 -1.31
C HIS A 24 -13.55 -0.52 -0.35
N ALA A 25 -12.32 -0.32 -0.80
CA ALA A 25 -11.29 0.31 -0.01
C ALA A 25 -10.53 1.36 -0.80
N LYS A 26 -10.24 2.45 -0.12
CA LYS A 26 -9.31 3.48 -0.54
C LYS A 26 -8.16 3.48 0.46
N ALA A 27 -6.96 3.14 0.00
CA ALA A 27 -5.82 2.96 0.88
C ALA A 27 -4.55 3.60 0.32
N TRP A 28 -3.71 4.09 1.22
CA TRP A 28 -2.48 4.78 0.88
C TRP A 28 -1.39 4.58 1.94
N ALA A 29 -0.14 4.78 1.53
CA ALA A 29 1.00 4.88 2.44
C ALA A 29 1.87 6.06 2.00
N TYR A 30 2.19 6.96 2.93
CA TYR A 30 3.02 8.13 2.68
C TYR A 30 4.49 7.76 2.53
N ARG A 31 5.23 8.56 1.76
CA ARG A 31 6.69 8.52 1.73
C ARG A 31 7.24 9.04 3.05
N ALA A 32 8.09 8.25 3.68
CA ALA A 32 8.82 8.68 4.86
C ALA A 32 9.94 9.65 4.49
N LEU A 33 10.23 10.58 5.41
CA LEU A 33 11.47 11.34 5.37
C LEU A 33 12.66 10.40 5.52
N CYS A 34 13.77 10.74 4.89
CA CYS A 34 15.00 9.98 5.03
C CYS A 34 15.41 9.89 6.51
N PRO A 35 15.61 8.69 7.07
CA PRO A 35 15.95 8.53 8.48
C PRO A 35 17.35 9.10 8.79
N LYS A 36 18.24 9.15 7.79
CA LYS A 36 19.62 9.65 7.95
C LYS A 36 19.72 11.18 7.93
N CYS A 37 19.13 11.84 6.93
CA CYS A 37 19.28 13.29 6.77
C CYS A 37 18.04 14.11 7.11
N LYS A 38 16.84 13.51 7.12
CA LYS A 38 15.53 14.16 7.32
C LYS A 38 15.22 15.34 6.37
N LYS A 39 16.06 15.60 5.35
CA LYS A 39 15.91 16.71 4.40
C LYS A 39 14.97 16.42 3.24
N ALA A 40 14.83 15.16 2.83
CA ALA A 40 14.04 14.76 1.68
C ALA A 40 13.28 13.46 1.93
N LYS A 41 12.15 13.30 1.25
CA LYS A 41 11.37 12.05 1.22
C LYS A 41 12.10 10.98 0.42
N MET A 42 12.03 9.74 0.87
CA MET A 42 12.65 8.63 0.16
C MET A 42 11.80 8.20 -1.04
N GLY A 43 12.47 7.78 -2.11
CA GLY A 43 11.82 7.40 -3.37
C GLY A 43 12.55 6.24 -4.06
N LYS A 44 11.97 5.74 -5.15
CA LYS A 44 12.68 4.80 -6.02
C LYS A 44 13.85 5.51 -6.71
N PRO A 45 14.97 4.82 -6.96
CA PRO A 45 16.11 5.42 -7.64
C PRO A 45 15.70 5.92 -9.03
N VAL A 46 16.25 7.07 -9.40
CA VAL A 46 16.03 7.71 -10.71
C VAL A 46 17.24 7.39 -11.60
N GLY A 47 16.98 7.00 -12.85
CA GLY A 47 17.98 6.76 -13.87
C GLY A 47 18.62 8.06 -14.37
N LYS A 48 19.69 7.93 -15.17
CA LYS A 48 20.37 9.09 -15.77
C LYS A 48 19.47 9.88 -16.74
N ASP A 49 18.49 9.19 -17.30
CA ASP A 49 17.43 9.65 -18.19
C ASP A 49 16.25 10.29 -17.45
N GLY A 50 16.30 10.40 -16.12
CA GLY A 50 15.19 10.91 -15.31
C GLY A 50 14.07 9.88 -15.07
N SER A 51 14.18 8.66 -15.60
CA SER A 51 13.17 7.64 -15.41
C SER A 51 13.24 7.02 -14.02
N VAL A 52 12.09 6.82 -13.39
CA VAL A 52 12.02 6.16 -12.09
C VAL A 52 12.18 4.66 -12.28
N LYS A 53 13.15 4.04 -11.59
CA LYS A 53 13.34 2.58 -11.60
C LYS A 53 12.28 1.91 -10.73
N ILE A 54 11.05 1.80 -11.25
CA ILE A 54 9.88 1.27 -10.53
C ILE A 54 10.12 -0.15 -9.96
N ARG A 55 10.94 -0.96 -10.64
CA ARG A 55 11.28 -2.33 -10.23
C ARG A 55 12.47 -2.45 -9.27
N ALA A 56 13.08 -1.34 -8.84
CA ALA A 56 14.20 -1.37 -7.92
C ALA A 56 13.80 -2.02 -6.58
N LYS A 57 14.72 -2.82 -6.02
CA LYS A 57 14.54 -3.49 -4.72
C LYS A 57 14.92 -2.60 -3.54
N GLU A 58 15.21 -1.33 -3.79
CA GLU A 58 15.64 -0.37 -2.77
C GLU A 58 14.90 0.97 -2.94
N TYR A 59 14.95 1.77 -1.89
CA TYR A 59 14.59 3.18 -1.87
C TYR A 59 15.85 4.00 -1.61
N VAL A 60 15.96 5.15 -2.28
CA VAL A 60 17.12 6.03 -2.21
C VAL A 60 16.66 7.42 -1.79
N CYS A 61 17.39 8.03 -0.86
CA CYS A 61 17.21 9.43 -0.52
C CYS A 61 17.90 10.32 -1.57
N PRO A 62 17.19 11.26 -2.21
CA PRO A 62 17.79 12.12 -3.22
C PRO A 62 18.78 13.16 -2.64
N ALA A 63 18.70 13.47 -1.34
CA ALA A 63 19.55 14.49 -0.71
C ALA A 63 20.89 13.96 -0.17
N CYS A 64 20.95 12.68 0.24
CA CYS A 64 22.15 12.11 0.87
C CYS A 64 22.55 10.73 0.31
N MET A 65 21.85 10.24 -0.72
CA MET A 65 22.08 8.95 -1.37
C MET A 65 21.99 7.73 -0.45
N TYR A 66 21.44 7.90 0.77
CA TYR A 66 21.18 6.77 1.67
C TYR A 66 20.16 5.82 1.06
N THR A 67 20.48 4.53 1.09
CA THR A 67 19.65 3.46 0.53
C THR A 67 19.05 2.60 1.64
N ILE A 68 17.82 2.14 1.43
CA ILE A 68 17.11 1.19 2.30
C ILE A 68 16.47 0.12 1.43
N GLU A 69 16.49 -1.13 1.87
CA GLU A 69 15.81 -2.22 1.17
C GLU A 69 14.29 -1.97 1.06
N LYS A 70 13.66 -2.40 -0.03
CA LYS A 70 12.23 -2.19 -0.27
C LYS A 70 11.39 -2.76 0.87
N GLN A 71 11.70 -3.97 1.32
CA GLN A 71 10.92 -4.62 2.38
C GLN A 71 11.04 -3.86 3.69
N GLU A 72 12.27 -3.57 4.13
CA GLU A 72 12.54 -2.80 5.35
C GLU A 72 11.88 -1.41 5.31
N TYR A 73 12.02 -0.70 4.19
CA TYR A 73 11.41 0.62 4.04
C TYR A 73 9.88 0.55 4.09
N GLU A 74 9.26 -0.35 3.33
CA GLU A 74 7.80 -0.49 3.29
C GLU A 74 7.23 -0.95 4.65
N GLU A 75 7.88 -1.89 5.35
CA GLU A 75 7.42 -2.35 6.67
C GLU A 75 7.48 -1.26 7.76
N GLY A 76 8.36 -0.25 7.59
CA GLY A 76 8.42 0.93 8.45
C GLY A 76 7.34 2.00 8.18
N LEU A 77 6.54 1.84 7.12
CA LEU A 77 5.47 2.79 6.79
C LEU A 77 4.15 2.43 7.46
N THR A 78 3.29 3.44 7.61
CA THR A 78 1.89 3.25 8.00
C THR A 78 1.02 3.16 6.75
N PHE A 79 0.18 2.13 6.72
CA PHE A 79 -0.86 1.93 5.72
C PHE A 79 -2.19 2.42 6.31
N GLU A 80 -2.72 3.47 5.71
CA GLU A 80 -4.02 4.04 6.06
C GLU A 80 -5.06 3.59 5.04
N VAL A 81 -6.25 3.28 5.54
CA VAL A 81 -7.35 2.81 4.70
C VAL A 81 -8.69 3.32 5.21
N ILE A 82 -9.52 3.79 4.28
CA ILE A 82 -10.96 3.97 4.46
C ILE A 82 -11.65 2.88 3.65
N TYR A 83 -12.55 2.13 4.29
CA TYR A 83 -13.17 0.97 3.67
C TYR A 83 -14.66 0.86 3.97
N ILE A 84 -15.34 0.14 3.08
CA ILE A 84 -16.67 -0.45 3.26
C ILE A 84 -16.43 -1.96 3.41
N CYS A 85 -16.81 -2.52 4.55
CA CYS A 85 -16.56 -3.94 4.83
C CYS A 85 -17.41 -4.83 3.90
N PRO A 86 -16.81 -5.74 3.12
CA PRO A 86 -17.59 -6.65 2.26
C PRO A 86 -18.46 -7.64 3.03
N LYS A 87 -18.14 -7.90 4.31
CA LYS A 87 -18.87 -8.87 5.13
C LYS A 87 -20.07 -8.26 5.85
N CYS A 88 -19.97 -7.02 6.33
CA CYS A 88 -21.02 -6.39 7.14
C CYS A 88 -21.56 -5.07 6.56
N GLY A 89 -21.05 -4.60 5.42
CA GLY A 89 -21.49 -3.36 4.77
C GLY A 89 -21.12 -2.06 5.49
N LYS A 90 -20.58 -2.13 6.71
CA LYS A 90 -20.25 -0.93 7.50
C LYS A 90 -18.99 -0.25 6.99
N LYS A 91 -19.02 1.08 7.02
CA LYS A 91 -17.86 1.94 6.78
C LYS A 91 -16.91 1.90 7.98
N GLY A 92 -15.63 2.06 7.72
CA GLY A 92 -14.62 2.18 8.75
C GLY A 92 -13.32 2.74 8.21
N GLU A 93 -12.43 3.08 9.14
CA GLU A 93 -11.05 3.44 8.86
C GLU A 93 -10.12 2.54 9.67
N ALA A 94 -8.91 2.34 9.16
CA ALA A 94 -7.85 1.65 9.88
C ALA A 94 -6.48 2.22 9.51
N ALA A 95 -5.56 2.17 10.47
CA ALA A 95 -4.14 2.43 10.27
C ALA A 95 -3.38 1.20 10.79
N VAL A 96 -2.61 0.55 9.91
CA VAL A 96 -1.83 -0.65 10.22
C VAL A 96 -0.42 -0.52 9.63
N PRO A 97 0.57 -1.28 10.11
CA PRO A 97 1.87 -1.34 9.45
C PRO A 97 1.72 -1.76 7.98
N PHE A 98 2.48 -1.16 7.07
CA PHE A 98 2.44 -1.47 5.64
C PHE A 98 3.19 -2.78 5.32
N LYS A 99 2.75 -3.87 5.96
CA LYS A 99 3.31 -5.21 5.80
C LYS A 99 2.46 -6.00 4.82
N ARG A 100 3.03 -6.28 3.64
CA ARG A 100 2.37 -7.12 2.64
C ARG A 100 2.54 -8.59 2.97
N LYS A 101 1.48 -9.36 2.77
CA LYS A 101 1.49 -10.82 2.87
C LYS A 101 0.95 -11.42 1.59
N LYS A 102 1.48 -12.57 1.21
CA LYS A 102 0.92 -13.36 0.10
C LYS A 102 -0.36 -14.03 0.60
N VAL A 103 -1.46 -13.78 -0.09
CA VAL A 103 -2.76 -14.38 0.18
C VAL A 103 -3.27 -15.07 -1.08
N ARG A 104 -3.96 -16.20 -0.90
CA ARG A 104 -4.74 -16.82 -1.97
C ARG A 104 -6.04 -16.06 -2.12
N ILE A 105 -6.33 -15.59 -3.32
CA ILE A 105 -7.61 -14.99 -3.67
C ILE A 105 -8.11 -15.71 -4.92
N PHE A 106 -9.40 -15.99 -4.94
CA PHE A 106 -10.08 -16.48 -6.12
C PHE A 106 -10.45 -15.30 -7.01
N ASP A 107 -10.00 -15.34 -8.26
CA ASP A 107 -10.37 -14.37 -9.28
C ASP A 107 -11.61 -14.91 -10.02
N GLU A 108 -12.76 -14.27 -9.80
CA GLU A 108 -14.02 -14.68 -10.44
C GLU A 108 -14.00 -14.44 -11.97
N GLU A 109 -13.14 -13.56 -12.49
CA GLU A 109 -13.05 -13.28 -13.93
C GLU A 109 -12.21 -14.34 -14.66
N GLU A 110 -11.09 -14.75 -14.07
CA GLU A 110 -10.21 -15.79 -14.64
C GLU A 110 -10.57 -17.22 -14.20
N ASP A 111 -11.58 -17.39 -13.34
CA ASP A 111 -12.01 -18.67 -12.71
C ASP A 111 -10.82 -19.44 -12.09
N LYS A 112 -9.91 -18.71 -11.43
CA LYS A 112 -8.63 -19.25 -10.95
C LYS A 112 -8.23 -18.71 -9.59
N GLU A 113 -7.56 -19.57 -8.82
CA GLU A 113 -6.87 -19.14 -7.60
C GLU A 113 -5.52 -18.51 -7.94
N MET A 114 -5.25 -17.33 -7.40
CA MET A 114 -3.95 -16.66 -7.55
C MET A 114 -3.37 -16.22 -6.20
N MET A 115 -2.05 -16.28 -6.11
CA MET A 115 -1.28 -15.76 -4.98
C MET A 115 -0.96 -14.29 -5.23
N VAL A 116 -1.50 -13.40 -4.41
CA VAL A 116 -1.27 -11.95 -4.54
C VAL A 116 -0.78 -11.36 -3.23
N GLU A 117 0.02 -10.30 -3.35
CA GLU A 117 0.43 -9.51 -2.20
C GLU A 117 -0.70 -8.57 -1.78
N SER A 118 -1.13 -8.69 -0.53
CA SER A 118 -2.14 -7.82 0.07
C SER A 118 -1.68 -7.29 1.42
N VAL A 119 -2.28 -6.17 1.84
CA VAL A 119 -2.22 -5.71 3.22
C VAL A 119 -3.51 -6.16 3.91
N ARG A 120 -3.37 -7.00 4.93
CA ARG A 120 -4.49 -7.54 5.70
C ARG A 120 -4.74 -6.71 6.95
N PHE A 121 -5.98 -6.33 7.19
CA PHE A 121 -6.41 -5.70 8.43
C PHE A 121 -7.79 -6.22 8.87
N PRO A 122 -8.08 -6.25 10.19
CA PRO A 122 -9.40 -6.64 10.68
C PRO A 122 -10.40 -5.49 10.58
N CYS A 123 -11.63 -5.78 10.21
CA CYS A 123 -12.73 -4.83 10.28
C CYS A 123 -12.97 -4.40 11.73
N ALA A 124 -13.11 -3.09 11.98
CA ALA A 124 -13.40 -2.55 13.30
C ALA A 124 -14.75 -3.05 13.86
N ASN A 125 -15.72 -3.33 12.98
CA ASN A 125 -17.08 -3.72 13.35
C ASN A 125 -17.24 -5.23 13.54
N CYS A 126 -16.98 -6.02 12.48
CA CYS A 126 -17.24 -7.47 12.51
C CYS A 126 -15.98 -8.31 12.78
N LYS A 127 -14.81 -7.69 12.97
CA LYS A 127 -13.50 -8.35 13.14
C LYS A 127 -13.06 -9.25 11.98
N GLY A 128 -13.85 -9.32 10.91
CA GLY A 128 -13.49 -10.06 9.70
C GLY A 128 -12.25 -9.48 9.03
N ASN A 129 -11.35 -10.36 8.57
CA ASN A 129 -10.18 -9.96 7.80
C ASN A 129 -10.59 -9.35 6.45
N ILE A 130 -9.94 -8.24 6.10
CA ILE A 130 -10.05 -7.54 4.82
C ILE A 130 -8.65 -7.49 4.21
N ASP A 131 -8.53 -7.94 2.96
CA ASP A 131 -7.28 -7.95 2.20
C ASP A 131 -7.34 -6.88 1.12
N VAL A 132 -6.41 -5.91 1.17
CA VAL A 132 -6.28 -4.87 0.13
C VAL A 132 -5.12 -5.22 -0.80
N VAL A 133 -5.45 -5.46 -2.07
CA VAL A 133 -4.47 -5.71 -3.13
C VAL A 133 -4.21 -4.46 -3.97
N LYS A 134 -3.00 -4.34 -4.53
CA LYS A 134 -2.66 -3.24 -5.44
C LYS A 134 -3.23 -3.44 -6.84
N LYS A 135 -3.17 -4.67 -7.34
CA LYS A 135 -3.54 -5.04 -8.71
C LYS A 135 -4.20 -6.42 -8.67
N MET A 136 -5.46 -6.48 -9.11
CA MET A 136 -6.00 -7.65 -9.81
C MET A 136 -5.80 -7.32 -11.29
N LYS A 137 -5.41 -8.30 -12.10
CA LYS A 137 -5.29 -8.07 -13.54
C LYS A 137 -6.71 -7.78 -14.03
N SER A 138 -6.95 -6.55 -14.43
CA SER A 138 -8.03 -6.18 -15.35
C SER A 138 -7.68 -6.64 -16.76
#